data_AF-A0A831XM39-F1
#
_entry.id   AF-A0A831XM39-F1
#
_cell.length_a   1.000
_cell.length_b   1.000
_cell.length_c   1.000
_cell.angle_alpha   90.00
_cell.angle_beta   90.00
_cell.angle_gamma   90.00
#
_symmetry.space_group_name_H-M   'P 1'
#
loop_
_entity.id
_entity.type
_entity.pdbx_description
1 polymer ?
#
loop_
_entity_poly.entity_id
_entity_poly.type
_entity_poly.pdbx_seq_one_letter_code
_entity_poly.pdbx_strand_id
1 'polypeptide(L)'
;MAAVCYIELNPVRADLAERPEPYPWSSAQAHMTGRDDALVHVEPMLSRVEDWEAYLARDVGEAESTALRRHERTGRPLGNQDFIERLDNQLGRFLRKRKPGPKSAEGDN
;
A
#
# COMPACT_ATOMS: atom_id res chain seq x y z
N MET A 1 6.42 6.19 6.94
CA MET A 1 6.00 5.29 5.86
C MET A 1 4.68 4.65 6.26
N ALA A 2 3.52 5.13 5.82
CA ALA A 2 2.23 4.55 6.25
C ALA A 2 1.85 3.29 5.47
N ALA A 3 2.16 3.25 4.16
CA ALA A 3 1.77 2.15 3.28
C ALA A 3 2.34 0.78 3.68
N VAL A 4 3.60 0.71 4.13
CA VAL A 4 4.22 -0.57 4.53
C VAL A 4 3.54 -1.12 5.79
N CYS A 5 3.43 -0.31 6.85
CA CYS A 5 2.68 -0.68 8.06
C CYS A 5 1.24 -1.10 7.74
N TYR A 6 0.56 -0.37 6.84
CA TYR A 6 -0.78 -0.73 6.39
C TYR A 6 -0.85 -2.14 5.79
N ILE A 7 0.08 -2.49 4.91
CA ILE A 7 0.15 -3.81 4.26
C ILE A 7 0.49 -4.90 5.29
N GLU A 8 1.50 -4.66 6.13
CA GLU A 8 1.96 -5.63 7.13
C GLU A 8 0.89 -5.94 8.18
N LEU A 9 0.06 -4.96 8.53
CA LEU A 9 -1.08 -5.13 9.44
C LEU A 9 -2.35 -5.66 8.75
N ASN A 10 -2.35 -5.84 7.43
CA ASN A 10 -3.53 -6.31 6.71
C ASN A 10 -4.10 -7.65 7.22
N PRO A 11 -3.26 -8.67 7.54
CA PRO A 11 -3.77 -9.92 8.10
C PRO A 11 -4.53 -9.74 9.42
N VAL A 12 -4.09 -8.81 10.26
CA VAL A 12 -4.75 -8.48 11.52
C VAL A 12 -6.05 -7.71 11.25
N ARG A 13 -6.01 -6.71 10.38
CA ARG A 13 -7.19 -5.91 10.01
C ARG A 13 -8.29 -6.71 9.30
N ALA A 14 -7.93 -7.83 8.67
CA ALA A 14 -8.84 -8.73 7.98
C ALA A 14 -9.30 -9.90 8.86
N ASP A 15 -8.98 -9.91 10.16
CA ASP A 15 -9.30 -10.97 11.11
C ASP A 15 -8.74 -12.35 10.70
N LEU A 16 -7.63 -12.37 9.94
CA LEU A 16 -6.97 -13.61 9.50
C LEU A 16 -5.90 -14.10 10.48
N ALA A 17 -5.38 -13.21 11.32
CA ALA A 17 -4.42 -13.52 12.36
C ALA A 17 -4.52 -12.50 13.51
N GLU A 18 -4.24 -12.93 14.75
CA GLU A 18 -4.19 -12.01 15.91
C GLU A 18 -2.98 -11.06 15.85
N ARG A 19 -1.94 -11.47 15.13
CA ARG A 19 -0.66 -10.78 14.99
C ARG A 19 -0.17 -10.85 13.54
N PRO A 20 0.62 -9.89 13.05
CA PRO A 20 1.06 -9.88 11.66
C PRO A 20 2.12 -10.96 11.36
N GLU A 21 3.03 -11.26 12.29
CA GLU A 21 4.15 -12.19 12.10
C GLU A 21 3.77 -13.66 11.81
N PRO A 22 2.75 -14.26 12.44
CA PRO A 22 2.39 -15.65 12.15
C PRO A 22 1.70 -15.85 10.81
N TYR A 23 1.32 -14.78 10.09
CA TYR A 23 0.60 -14.91 8.83
C TYR A 23 1.57 -15.29 7.68
N PRO A 24 1.43 -16.49 7.08
CA PRO A 24 2.45 -17.04 6.18
C PRO A 24 2.51 -16.35 4.81
N TRP A 25 1.50 -15.55 4.46
CA TRP A 25 1.43 -14.82 3.20
C TRP A 25 1.72 -13.32 3.38
N SER A 26 2.59 -12.98 4.33
CA SER A 26 3.09 -11.62 4.54
C SER A 26 4.60 -11.61 4.78
N SER A 27 5.23 -10.48 4.49
CA SER A 27 6.64 -10.20 4.81
C SER A 27 6.87 -9.86 6.29
N ALA A 28 5.80 -9.78 7.09
CA ALA A 28 5.86 -9.34 8.50
C ALA A 28 6.86 -10.14 9.32
N GLN A 29 6.89 -11.46 9.15
CA GLN A 29 7.82 -12.32 9.88
C GLN A 29 9.27 -12.06 9.50
N ALA A 30 9.55 -11.90 8.21
CA ALA A 30 10.90 -11.64 7.70
C ALA A 30 11.44 -10.33 8.31
N HIS A 31 10.65 -9.26 8.24
CA HIS A 31 11.04 -7.97 8.82
C HIS A 31 11.17 -8.01 10.35
N MET A 32 10.25 -8.66 11.06
CA MET A 32 10.30 -8.77 12.52
C MET A 32 11.48 -9.60 13.02
N THR A 33 11.88 -10.63 12.26
CA THR A 33 13.03 -11.46 12.62
C THR A 33 14.36 -10.96 12.07
N GLY A 34 14.34 -9.90 11.24
CA GLY A 34 15.54 -9.37 10.61
C GLY A 34 16.19 -10.33 9.60
N ARG A 35 15.44 -11.29 9.06
CA ARG A 35 15.98 -12.35 8.19
C ARG A 35 15.24 -12.39 6.87
N ASP A 36 16.02 -12.38 5.79
CA ASP A 36 15.53 -12.66 4.44
C ASP A 36 14.86 -14.03 4.36
N ASP A 37 13.90 -14.15 3.46
CA ASP A 37 13.26 -15.42 3.09
C ASP A 37 13.29 -15.63 1.56
N ALA A 38 12.51 -16.60 1.06
CA ALA A 38 12.48 -16.93 -0.36
C ALA A 38 11.90 -15.82 -1.27
N LEU A 39 11.19 -14.83 -0.70
CA LEU A 39 10.46 -13.78 -1.41
C LEU A 39 10.91 -12.36 -1.02
N VAL A 40 11.48 -12.19 0.17
CA VAL A 40 11.72 -10.88 0.78
C VAL A 40 13.19 -10.73 1.15
N HIS A 41 13.79 -9.63 0.67
CA HIS A 41 15.04 -9.08 1.22
C HIS A 41 14.70 -7.96 2.20
N VAL A 42 15.07 -8.11 3.48
CA VAL A 42 14.60 -7.23 4.56
C VAL A 42 15.45 -5.98 4.75
N GLU A 43 16.73 -6.03 4.35
CA GLU A 43 17.69 -4.94 4.51
C GLU A 43 17.18 -3.57 4.01
N PRO A 44 16.56 -3.47 2.82
CA PRO A 44 16.14 -2.17 2.31
C PRO A 44 15.10 -1.48 3.21
N MET A 45 14.27 -2.26 3.89
CA MET A 45 13.27 -1.71 4.80
C MET A 45 13.82 -1.48 6.20
N LEU A 46 14.64 -2.40 6.70
CA LEU A 46 15.27 -2.27 8.03
C LEU A 46 16.29 -1.13 8.09
N SER A 47 16.91 -0.74 6.97
CA SER A 47 17.74 0.47 6.90
C SER A 47 16.94 1.78 7.00
N ARG A 48 15.60 1.73 6.89
CA ARG A 48 14.70 2.89 7.00
C ARG A 48 13.89 2.91 8.30
N VAL A 49 13.79 1.76 8.98
CA VAL A 49 13.03 1.57 10.23
C VAL A 49 13.88 0.74 11.16
N GLU A 50 14.42 1.38 12.19
CA GLU A 50 15.30 0.73 13.16
C GLU A 50 14.52 -0.24 14.07
N ASP A 51 13.34 0.16 14.54
CA ASP A 51 12.48 -0.66 15.40
C ASP A 51 11.19 -1.03 14.66
N TRP A 52 11.17 -2.25 14.12
CA TRP A 52 10.05 -2.75 13.33
C TRP A 52 8.81 -3.02 14.18
N GLU A 53 9.00 -3.48 15.42
CA GLU A 53 7.91 -3.77 16.34
C GLU A 53 7.19 -2.46 16.75
N ALA A 54 7.96 -1.45 17.17
CA ALA A 54 7.41 -0.13 17.48
C ALA A 54 6.76 0.53 16.25
N TYR A 55 7.32 0.30 15.06
CA TYR A 55 6.76 0.81 13.81
C TYR A 55 5.38 0.23 13.48
N LEU A 56 5.18 -1.07 13.68
CA LEU A 56 3.86 -1.71 13.52
C LEU A 56 2.90 -1.37 14.67
N ALA A 57 3.41 -1.25 15.91
CA ALA A 57 2.60 -0.89 17.07
C ALA A 57 2.00 0.52 16.99
N ARG A 58 2.60 1.43 16.22
CA ARG A 58 2.05 2.78 15.97
C ARG A 58 0.74 2.73 15.18
N ASP A 59 0.47 1.65 14.46
CA ASP A 59 -0.63 1.52 13.50
C ASP A 59 -0.63 2.64 12.42
N VAL A 60 -1.60 2.60 11.52
CA VAL A 60 -1.85 3.59 10.48
C VAL A 60 -3.09 4.38 10.84
N GLY A 61 -2.94 5.68 11.05
CA GLY A 61 -4.03 6.56 11.45
C GLY A 61 -5.22 6.49 10.47
N GLU A 62 -6.44 6.68 10.98
CA GLU A 62 -7.66 6.44 10.19
C GLU A 62 -7.71 7.26 8.89
N ALA A 63 -7.23 8.51 8.90
CA ALA A 63 -7.14 9.34 7.71
C ALA A 63 -6.22 8.75 6.63
N GLU A 64 -5.06 8.20 7.03
CA GLU A 64 -4.11 7.55 6.13
C GLU A 64 -4.67 6.22 5.62
N SER A 65 -5.25 5.41 6.51
CA SER A 65 -5.91 4.15 6.18
C SER A 65 -7.06 4.33 5.18
N THR A 66 -7.89 5.35 5.38
CA THR A 66 -8.97 5.70 4.45
C THR A 66 -8.42 6.19 3.10
N ALA A 67 -7.32 6.95 3.10
CA ALA A 67 -6.67 7.33 1.86
C ALA A 67 -6.12 6.11 1.10
N LEU A 68 -5.41 5.21 1.77
CA LEU A 68 -4.87 3.99 1.17
C LEU A 68 -5.97 3.12 0.55
N ARG A 69 -7.03 2.81 1.32
CA ARG A 69 -8.21 2.06 0.84
C ARG A 69 -8.84 2.67 -0.41
N ARG A 70 -9.02 4.00 -0.43
CA ARG A 70 -9.60 4.70 -1.59
C ARG A 70 -8.74 4.54 -2.83
N HIS A 71 -7.43 4.66 -2.68
CA HIS A 71 -6.49 4.62 -3.79
C HIS A 71 -6.27 3.20 -4.31
N GLU A 72 -6.28 2.18 -3.44
CA GLU A 72 -6.36 0.77 -3.82
C GLU A 72 -7.61 0.47 -4.65
N ARG A 73 -8.79 0.86 -4.18
CA ARG A 73 -10.07 0.61 -4.88
C ARG A 73 -10.14 1.24 -6.27
N THR A 74 -9.53 2.41 -6.44
CA THR A 74 -9.54 3.14 -7.71
C THR A 74 -8.39 2.76 -8.64
N GLY A 75 -7.38 2.03 -8.13
CA GLY A 75 -6.12 1.76 -8.84
C GLY A 75 -5.27 3.01 -9.11
N ARG A 76 -5.57 4.14 -8.46
CA ARG A 76 -4.87 5.40 -8.68
C ARG A 76 -3.83 5.62 -7.59
N PRO A 77 -2.58 5.97 -7.91
CA PRO A 77 -1.54 6.15 -6.90
C PRO A 77 -1.89 7.25 -5.90
N LEU A 78 -1.52 7.02 -4.63
CA LEU A 78 -1.56 8.01 -3.55
C LEU A 78 -0.17 8.65 -3.43
N GLY A 79 -0.11 9.98 -3.47
CA GLY A 79 1.14 10.72 -3.35
C GLY A 79 0.96 12.20 -3.64
N ASN A 80 2.04 12.97 -3.50
CA ASN A 80 2.04 14.41 -3.82
C ASN A 80 1.98 14.63 -5.35
N GLN A 81 1.74 15.88 -5.76
CA GLN A 81 1.55 16.22 -7.17
C GLN A 81 2.77 15.82 -8.02
N ASP A 82 3.98 16.17 -7.57
CA ASP A 82 5.25 15.92 -8.25
C ASP A 82 5.51 14.42 -8.45
N PHE A 83 5.21 13.61 -7.44
CA PHE A 83 5.33 12.15 -7.51
C PHE A 83 4.43 11.57 -8.60
N ILE A 84 3.17 12.03 -8.66
CA ILE A 84 2.19 11.58 -9.64
C ILE A 84 2.59 12.03 -11.04
N GLU A 85 3.06 13.27 -11.21
CA GLU A 85 3.55 13.79 -12.48
C GLU A 85 4.76 12.99 -13.00
N ARG A 86 5.69 12.65 -12.11
CA ARG A 86 6.83 11.79 -12.46
C ARG A 86 6.37 10.41 -12.93
N LEU A 87 5.40 9.80 -12.25
CA LEU A 87 4.83 8.51 -12.66
C LEU A 87 4.08 8.60 -14.00
N ASP A 88 3.33 9.67 -14.24
CA ASP A 88 2.65 9.90 -15.51
C ASP A 88 3.64 9.91 -16.67
N ASN A 89 4.76 10.63 -16.49
CA ASN A 89 5.84 10.73 -17.48
C ASN A 89 6.55 9.39 -17.71
N GLN A 90 6.83 8.64 -16.65
CA GLN A 90 7.49 7.33 -16.75
C GLN A 90 6.61 6.26 -17.43
N LEU A 91 5.30 6.30 -17.17
CA LEU A 91 4.36 5.30 -17.70
C LEU A 91 3.70 5.71 -19.01
N GLY A 92 3.89 6.95 -19.47
CA GLY A 92 3.27 7.48 -20.68
C GLY A 92 1.73 7.54 -20.62
N ARG A 93 1.14 7.64 -19.42
CA ARG A 93 -0.32 7.66 -19.20
C ARG A 93 -0.71 8.55 -18.05
N PHE A 94 -1.91 9.13 -18.11
CA PHE A 94 -2.46 9.97 -17.04
C PHE A 94 -3.04 9.13 -15.90
N LEU A 95 -2.45 9.20 -14.71
CA LEU A 95 -2.88 8.48 -13.50
C LEU A 95 -3.90 9.27 -12.67
N ARG A 96 -4.01 10.58 -12.90
CA ARG A 96 -5.01 11.45 -12.26
C ARG A 96 -6.42 11.20 -12.80
N LYS A 97 -7.42 11.44 -11.95
CA LYS A 97 -8.82 11.39 -12.38
C LYS A 97 -9.04 12.47 -13.44
N ARG A 98 -9.44 12.05 -14.64
CA ARG A 98 -9.86 12.95 -15.71
C ARG A 98 -11.36 13.13 -15.69
N LYS A 99 -11.84 14.13 -16.44
CA LYS A 99 -13.28 14.29 -16.68
C LYS A 99 -13.84 12.97 -17.23
N PRO A 100 -14.99 12.49 -16.73
CA PRO A 100 -15.68 11.35 -17.32
C PRO A 100 -15.84 11.54 -18.83
N GLY A 101 -15.80 10.45 -19.58
CA GLY A 101 -16.15 10.49 -21.00
C GLY A 101 -17.60 10.98 -21.19
N PRO A 102 -17.94 11.50 -22.37
CA PRO A 102 -19.32 11.83 -22.70
C PRO A 102 -20.23 10.61 -22.50
N LYS A 103 -21.47 10.84 -22.03
CA LYS A 103 -22.48 9.77 -21.92
C LYS A 103 -22.68 9.17 -23.32
N SER A 104 -22.57 7.85 -23.45
CA SER A 104 -22.94 7.16 -24.68
C SER A 104 -24.40 7.51 -24.98
N ALA A 105 -24.69 7.97 -26.20
CA ALA A 105 -26.07 7.99 -26.68
C ALA A 105 -26.59 6.54 -26.56
N GLU A 106 -27.71 6.36 -25.85
CA GLU A 106 -28.37 5.06 -25.72
C GLU A 106 -28.46 4.39 -27.10
N GLY A 107 -28.13 3.09 -27.14
CA GLY A 107 -28.22 2.31 -28.36
C GLY A 107 -29.66 2.27 -28.87
N ASP A 108 -29.84 2.57 -30.15
CA ASP A 108 -30.95 2.05 -30.94
C ASP A 108 -30.88 0.52 -30.90
N ASN A 109 -31.76 -0.12 -30.12
CA ASN A 109 -32.48 -1.34 -30.52
C ASN A 109 -33.67 -1.62 -29.60
#